data_AF-A0A5K7Z328-F1
#
_entry.id   AF-A0A5K7Z328-F1
#
_cell.length_a   1.000
_cell.length_b   1.000
_cell.length_c   1.000
_cell.angle_alpha   90.00
_cell.angle_beta   90.00
_cell.angle_gamma   90.00
#
_symmetry.space_group_name_H-M   'P 1'
#
loop_
_entity.id
_entity.type
_entity.pdbx_description
1 polymer ?
#
loop_
_entity_poly.entity_id
_entity_poly.type
_entity_poly.pdbx_seq_one_letter_code
_entity_poly.pdbx_strand_id
1 'polypeptide(L)'
;MFKLFRYKKNGLPFGLITIHEHLARDMFSYFETGRFVKKQVRKARKSLKDALRFAKKKQTYPSNKTTELLNALAQIDDEITYTRKAIRTAFEEAEAIVTTIRQEKVGDILPLVENARECFKKRDLQAGMDMLKEAQSKLSNPYLPQSRNALLGGLDSEVKQLKRELLQRVNVRSKKQGAQI
;
A
#
# COMPACT_ATOMS: atom_id res chain seq x y z
N MET A 1 13.14 34.37 -12.26
CA MET A 1 13.76 33.82 -11.04
C MET A 1 12.66 33.16 -10.22
N PHE A 2 12.51 31.84 -10.27
CA PHE A 2 11.50 31.16 -9.45
C PHE A 2 11.92 31.26 -7.99
N LYS A 3 11.10 31.91 -7.15
CA LYS A 3 11.29 31.86 -5.70
C LYS A 3 11.30 30.39 -5.30
N LEU A 4 12.40 29.92 -4.71
CA LEU A 4 12.52 28.59 -4.12
C LEU A 4 11.31 28.37 -3.20
N PHE A 5 10.37 27.54 -3.65
CA PHE A 5 9.20 27.17 -2.87
C PHE A 5 9.69 26.51 -1.58
N ARG A 6 9.42 27.14 -0.44
CA ARG A 6 9.56 26.47 0.86
C ARG A 6 8.39 25.50 0.98
N TYR A 7 8.68 24.20 1.05
CA TYR A 7 7.68 23.21 1.41
C TYR A 7 7.00 23.61 2.72
N LYS A 8 5.67 23.46 2.80
CA LYS A 8 4.94 23.73 4.05
C LYS A 8 5.45 22.75 5.10
N LYS A 9 6.02 23.27 6.21
CA LYS A 9 6.63 22.48 7.30
C LYS A 9 5.71 21.35 7.82
N ASN A 10 4.40 21.61 7.83
CA ASN A 10 3.35 20.65 8.23
C ASN A 10 2.42 20.30 7.03
N GLY A 11 2.99 20.16 5.84
CA GLY A 11 2.26 19.75 4.65
C GLY A 11 1.98 18.24 4.62
N LEU A 12 1.21 17.80 3.62
CA LEU A 12 0.90 16.39 3.38
C LEU A 12 2.15 15.46 3.41
N PRO A 13 3.32 15.83 2.84
CA PRO A 13 4.52 15.00 2.92
C PRO A 13 4.98 14.71 4.35
N PHE A 14 4.92 15.71 5.25
CA PHE A 14 5.30 15.53 6.65
C PHE A 14 4.35 14.57 7.36
N GLY A 15 3.04 14.71 7.13
CA GLY A 15 2.04 13.81 7.70
C GLY A 15 2.20 12.35 7.23
N LEU A 16 2.55 12.13 5.95
CA LEU A 16 2.80 10.78 5.43
C LEU A 16 4.03 10.13 6.08
N ILE A 17 5.09 10.90 6.32
CA ILE A 17 6.28 10.41 7.04
C ILE A 17 5.90 10.00 8.47
N THR A 18 5.12 10.81 9.17
CA THR A 18 4.65 10.47 10.52
C THR A 18 3.78 9.19 10.53
N ILE A 19 2.86 9.06 9.58
CA ILE A 19 2.04 7.84 9.44
C ILE A 19 2.92 6.61 9.17
N HIS A 20 3.92 6.75 8.30
CA HIS A 20 4.88 5.68 8.02
C HIS A 20 5.63 5.25 9.30
N GLU A 21 6.11 6.20 10.11
CA GLU A 21 6.79 5.88 11.37
C GLU A 21 5.89 5.10 12.34
N HIS A 22 4.62 5.49 12.46
CA HIS A 22 3.64 4.75 13.27
C HIS A 22 3.38 3.35 12.71
N LEU A 23 3.15 3.23 11.40
CA LEU A 23 2.92 1.95 10.73
C LEU A 23 4.13 1.01 10.91
N ALA A 24 5.35 1.52 10.80
CA ALA A 24 6.57 0.75 11.02
C ALA A 24 6.61 0.16 12.44
N ARG A 25 6.33 0.97 13.47
CA ARG A 25 6.27 0.51 14.86
C ARG A 25 5.18 -0.56 15.06
N ASP A 26 4.01 -0.37 14.47
CA ASP A 26 2.91 -1.32 14.57
C ASP A 26 3.23 -2.66 13.91
N MET A 27 3.92 -2.64 12.76
CA MET A 27 4.39 -3.85 12.09
C MET A 27 5.37 -4.65 12.97
N PHE A 28 6.39 -3.98 13.54
CA PHE A 28 7.31 -4.65 14.47
C PHE A 28 6.55 -5.23 15.68
N SER A 29 5.70 -4.41 16.31
CA SER A 29 4.89 -4.84 17.45
C SER A 29 4.02 -6.07 17.12
N TYR A 30 3.41 -6.11 15.93
CA TYR A 30 2.59 -7.25 15.49
C TYR A 30 3.41 -8.54 15.37
N PHE A 31 4.56 -8.50 14.69
CA PHE A 31 5.37 -9.71 14.47
C PHE A 31 6.16 -10.14 15.71
N GLU A 32 6.47 -9.23 16.62
CA GLU A 32 7.15 -9.56 17.89
C GLU A 32 6.15 -10.01 18.97
N THR A 33 5.07 -9.26 19.14
CA THR A 33 4.18 -9.38 20.29
C THR A 33 2.83 -9.99 19.97
N GLY A 34 2.44 -10.06 18.70
CA GLY A 34 1.15 -10.54 18.23
C GLY A 34 0.87 -11.99 18.61
N ARG A 35 -0.37 -12.25 19.05
CA ARG A 35 -0.81 -13.56 19.56
C ARG A 35 -0.61 -14.69 18.54
N PHE A 36 -0.91 -14.42 17.26
CA PHE A 36 -0.75 -15.41 16.19
C PHE A 36 0.72 -15.79 15.98
N VAL A 37 1.58 -14.79 15.73
CA VAL A 37 3.01 -15.01 15.46
C VAL A 37 3.70 -15.67 16.66
N LYS A 38 3.44 -15.17 17.87
CA LYS A 38 3.95 -15.81 19.11
C LYS A 38 3.55 -17.28 19.22
N LYS A 39 2.31 -17.64 18.87
CA LYS A 39 1.84 -19.04 18.91
C LYS A 39 2.62 -19.90 17.91
N GLN A 40 2.84 -19.43 16.69
CA GLN A 40 3.59 -20.18 15.68
C GLN A 40 5.07 -20.30 16.01
N VAL A 41 5.70 -19.22 16.48
CA VAL A 41 7.10 -19.24 16.94
C VAL A 41 7.29 -20.24 18.08
N ARG A 42 6.37 -20.30 19.04
CA ARG A 42 6.40 -21.29 20.13
C ARG A 42 6.29 -22.73 19.60
N LYS A 43 5.38 -22.97 18.65
CA LYS A 43 5.25 -24.29 18.01
C LYS A 43 6.53 -24.68 17.27
N ALA A 44 7.06 -23.79 16.43
CA ALA A 44 8.30 -24.01 15.70
C ALA A 44 9.46 -24.34 16.66
N ARG A 45 9.66 -23.55 17.73
CA ARG A 45 10.70 -23.83 18.74
C ARG A 45 10.54 -25.20 19.40
N LYS A 46 9.31 -25.59 19.75
CA LYS A 46 9.03 -26.90 20.34
C LYS A 46 9.35 -28.03 19.37
N SER A 47 8.81 -27.97 18.14
CA SER A 47 9.04 -29.02 17.13
C SER A 47 10.51 -29.11 16.73
N LEU A 48 11.24 -27.99 16.68
CA LEU A 48 12.70 -27.99 16.46
C LEU A 48 13.44 -28.70 17.61
N LYS A 49 13.15 -28.36 18.86
CA LYS A 49 13.76 -29.01 20.03
C LYS A 49 13.49 -30.51 20.06
N ASP A 50 12.25 -30.90 19.76
CA ASP A 50 11.83 -32.29 19.72
C ASP A 50 12.49 -33.05 18.55
N ALA A 51 12.63 -32.43 17.38
CA ALA A 51 13.35 -32.99 16.24
C ALA A 51 14.83 -33.23 16.58
N LEU A 52 15.51 -32.25 17.17
CA LEU A 52 16.91 -32.38 17.60
C LEU A 52 17.07 -33.51 18.63
N ARG A 53 16.17 -33.58 19.61
CA ARG A 53 16.19 -34.65 20.64
C ARG A 53 15.97 -36.02 20.02
N PHE A 54 15.04 -36.13 19.07
CA PHE A 54 14.73 -37.38 18.38
C PHE A 54 15.91 -37.83 17.53
N ALA A 55 16.46 -36.94 16.70
CA ALA A 55 17.62 -37.22 15.86
C ALA A 55 18.81 -37.69 16.71
N LYS A 56 19.11 -37.00 17.82
CA LYS A 56 20.20 -37.40 18.74
C LYS A 56 19.98 -38.77 19.38
N LYS A 57 18.73 -39.11 19.75
CA LYS A 57 18.42 -40.38 20.43
C LYS A 57 18.30 -41.57 19.48
N LYS A 58 17.69 -41.37 18.32
CA LYS A 58 17.33 -42.43 17.39
C LYS A 58 18.26 -42.52 16.18
N GLN A 59 19.11 -41.50 15.96
CA GLN A 59 20.01 -41.40 14.80
C GLN A 59 19.28 -41.57 13.46
N THR A 60 18.00 -41.20 13.42
CA THR A 60 17.13 -41.31 12.25
C THR A 60 16.39 -40.00 12.00
N TYR A 61 15.86 -39.87 10.78
CA TYR A 61 15.18 -38.67 10.31
C TYR A 61 13.87 -38.40 11.09
N PRO A 62 13.75 -37.26 11.81
CA PRO A 62 12.56 -36.93 12.59
C PRO A 62 11.44 -36.32 11.73
N SER A 63 10.94 -37.08 10.74
CA SER A 63 9.97 -36.64 9.72
C SER A 63 8.79 -35.83 10.27
N ASN A 64 8.06 -36.37 11.25
CA ASN A 64 6.86 -35.69 11.76
C ASN A 64 7.19 -34.35 12.41
N LYS A 65 8.35 -34.24 13.08
CA LYS A 65 8.77 -33.01 13.78
C LYS A 65 9.32 -31.96 12.84
N THR A 66 10.00 -32.38 11.77
CA THR A 66 10.39 -31.46 10.70
C THR A 66 9.17 -30.95 9.94
N THR A 67 8.16 -31.78 9.67
CA THR A 67 6.90 -31.34 9.04
C THR A 67 6.14 -30.34 9.92
N GLU A 68 6.00 -30.60 11.22
CA GLU A 68 5.37 -29.65 12.15
C GLU A 68 6.10 -28.30 12.18
N LEU A 69 7.44 -28.33 12.18
CA LEU A 69 8.28 -27.13 12.13
C LEU A 69 8.05 -26.35 10.83
N LEU A 70 8.11 -27.03 9.68
CA LEU A 70 7.89 -26.43 8.37
C LEU A 70 6.51 -25.78 8.28
N ASN A 71 5.46 -26.45 8.77
CA ASN A 71 4.10 -25.90 8.78
C ASN A 71 3.98 -24.64 9.64
N ALA A 72 4.64 -24.61 10.81
CA ALA A 72 4.61 -23.43 11.68
C ALA A 72 5.36 -22.25 11.05
N LEU A 73 6.49 -22.50 10.39
CA LEU A 73 7.25 -21.48 9.68
C LEU A 73 6.51 -20.97 8.43
N ALA A 74 5.92 -21.87 7.64
CA ALA A 74 5.12 -21.52 6.47
C ALA A 74 3.94 -20.60 6.83
N GLN A 75 3.29 -20.81 7.98
CA GLN A 75 2.22 -19.93 8.43
C GLN A 75 2.69 -18.52 8.81
N ILE A 76 3.93 -18.37 9.28
CA ILE A 76 4.53 -17.06 9.54
C ILE A 76 4.90 -16.40 8.20
N ASP A 77 5.50 -17.17 7.29
CA ASP A 77 5.90 -16.69 5.96
C ASP A 77 4.70 -16.24 5.12
N ASP A 78 3.59 -16.99 5.17
CA ASP A 78 2.30 -16.61 4.54
C ASP A 78 1.80 -15.26 5.05
N GLU A 79 1.91 -15.02 6.36
CA GLU A 79 1.46 -13.77 6.99
C GLU A 79 2.35 -12.59 6.56
N ILE A 80 3.67 -12.79 6.48
CA ILE A 80 4.63 -11.79 5.99
C ILE A 80 4.36 -11.48 4.52
N THR A 81 4.22 -12.51 3.69
CA THR A 81 3.94 -12.38 2.26
C THR A 81 2.64 -11.63 2.01
N TYR A 82 1.59 -11.93 2.77
CA TYR A 82 0.32 -11.21 2.62
C TYR A 82 0.43 -9.75 3.10
N THR A 83 1.14 -9.50 4.21
CA THR A 83 1.42 -8.14 4.69
C THR A 83 2.18 -7.34 3.62
N ARG A 84 3.17 -7.94 2.97
CA ARG A 84 3.90 -7.33 1.85
C ARG A 84 2.97 -6.99 0.68
N LYS A 85 2.06 -7.90 0.30
CA LYS A 85 1.06 -7.66 -0.75
C LYS A 85 0.19 -6.44 -0.39
N ALA A 86 -0.32 -6.39 0.85
CA ALA A 86 -1.17 -5.29 1.32
C ALA A 86 -0.45 -3.93 1.32
N ILE A 87 0.80 -3.88 1.79
CA ILE A 87 1.63 -2.68 1.74
C ILE A 87 1.76 -2.20 0.29
N ARG A 88 2.22 -3.09 -0.59
CA ARG A 88 2.48 -2.75 -1.99
C ARG A 88 1.24 -2.16 -2.66
N THR A 89 0.10 -2.86 -2.59
CA THR A 89 -1.15 -2.41 -3.20
C THR A 89 -1.63 -1.08 -2.63
N ALA A 90 -1.52 -0.87 -1.31
CA ALA A 90 -1.93 0.39 -0.70
C ALA A 90 -1.07 1.58 -1.15
N PHE A 91 0.25 1.40 -1.27
CA PHE A 91 1.15 2.45 -1.73
C PHE A 91 1.04 2.71 -3.24
N GLU A 92 0.83 1.67 -4.05
CA GLU A 92 0.54 1.81 -5.49
C GLU A 92 -0.75 2.60 -5.72
N GLU A 93 -1.82 2.32 -4.96
CA GLU A 93 -3.07 3.10 -5.02
C GLU A 93 -2.84 4.56 -4.58
N ALA A 94 -2.05 4.79 -3.52
CA ALA A 94 -1.68 6.13 -3.08
C ALA A 94 -0.90 6.94 -4.14
N GLU A 95 0.05 6.30 -4.81
CA GLU A 95 0.85 6.92 -5.88
C GLU A 95 0.00 7.25 -7.12
N ALA A 96 -0.91 6.35 -7.49
CA ALA A 96 -1.87 6.58 -8.57
C ALA A 96 -2.72 7.83 -8.30
N ILE A 97 -3.21 7.99 -7.06
CA ILE A 97 -3.98 9.18 -6.64
C ILE A 97 -3.15 10.46 -6.81
N VAL A 98 -1.91 10.48 -6.34
CA VAL A 98 -1.04 11.66 -6.47
C VAL A 98 -0.79 11.98 -7.94
N THR A 99 -0.64 10.96 -8.78
CA THR A 99 -0.47 11.12 -10.23
C THR A 99 -1.71 11.72 -10.88
N THR A 100 -2.92 11.25 -10.55
CA THR A 100 -4.17 11.84 -11.04
C THR A 100 -4.32 13.29 -10.59
N ILE A 101 -4.00 13.61 -9.32
CA ILE A 101 -4.03 14.99 -8.81
C ILE A 101 -3.06 15.87 -9.59
N ARG A 102 -1.85 15.38 -9.87
CA ARG A 102 -0.86 16.10 -10.68
C ARG A 102 -1.39 16.38 -12.09
N GLN A 103 -1.99 15.39 -12.73
CA GLN A 103 -2.55 15.55 -14.07
C GLN A 103 -3.67 16.61 -14.08
N GLU A 104 -4.64 16.48 -13.17
CA GLU A 104 -5.81 17.35 -13.07
C GLU A 104 -5.45 18.81 -12.70
N LYS A 105 -4.44 19.02 -11.84
CA LYS A 105 -4.05 20.37 -11.38
C LYS A 105 -2.94 21.03 -12.19
N VAL A 106 -2.09 20.26 -12.86
CA VAL A 106 -0.92 20.80 -13.57
C VAL A 106 -0.83 20.26 -14.98
N GLY A 107 -0.98 18.95 -15.16
CA GLY A 107 -0.81 18.28 -16.46
C GLY A 107 -1.73 18.81 -17.55
N ASP A 108 -2.98 19.16 -17.23
CA ASP A 108 -3.94 19.67 -18.22
C ASP A 108 -3.80 21.17 -18.51
N ILE A 109 -3.13 21.91 -17.63
CA ILE A 109 -3.03 23.38 -17.68
C ILE A 109 -1.68 23.81 -18.25
N LEU A 110 -0.59 23.12 -17.89
CA LEU A 110 0.76 23.48 -18.30
C LEU A 110 0.94 23.50 -19.83
N PRO A 111 0.44 22.51 -20.61
CA PRO A 111 0.51 22.56 -22.06
C PRO A 111 -0.28 23.73 -22.65
N LEU A 112 -1.43 24.11 -22.07
CA LEU A 112 -2.21 25.25 -22.53
C LEU A 112 -1.42 26.55 -22.39
N VAL A 113 -0.72 26.72 -21.27
CA VAL A 113 0.11 27.90 -21.01
C VAL A 113 1.37 27.91 -21.90
N GLU A 114 2.01 26.75 -22.09
CA GLU A 114 3.17 26.62 -22.98
C GLU A 114 2.80 26.91 -24.44
N ASN A 115 1.68 26.36 -24.92
CA ASN A 115 1.19 26.60 -26.28
C ASN A 115 0.74 28.05 -26.48
N ALA A 116 0.07 28.65 -25.50
CA ALA A 116 -0.28 30.07 -25.54
C ALA A 116 0.97 30.95 -25.68
N ARG A 117 2.04 30.63 -24.94
CA ARG A 117 3.33 31.33 -25.04
C ARG A 117 3.92 31.22 -26.45
N GLU A 118 3.84 30.06 -27.09
CA GLU A 118 4.30 29.88 -28.48
C GLU A 118 3.43 30.64 -29.48
N CYS A 119 2.10 30.69 -29.31
CA CYS A 119 1.20 31.51 -30.12
C CYS A 119 1.56 33.01 -30.03
N PHE A 120 1.84 33.51 -28.82
CA PHE A 120 2.27 34.89 -28.63
C PHE A 120 3.61 35.20 -29.31
N LYS A 121 4.58 34.28 -29.27
CA LYS A 121 5.84 34.44 -30.02
C LYS A 121 5.61 34.52 -31.53
N LYS A 122 4.64 33.77 -32.05
CA LYS A 122 4.23 33.78 -33.47
C LYS A 122 3.32 34.97 -33.83
N ARG A 123 3.05 35.89 -32.90
CA ARG A 123 2.14 37.05 -33.03
C ARG A 123 0.68 36.66 -33.27
N ASP A 124 0.30 35.42 -32.99
CA ASP A 124 -1.09 34.98 -32.97
C ASP A 124 -1.68 35.24 -31.58
N LEU A 125 -2.11 36.49 -31.37
CA LEU A 125 -2.64 36.95 -30.09
C LEU A 125 -3.99 36.32 -29.77
N GLN A 126 -4.83 36.08 -30.78
CA GLN A 126 -6.18 35.55 -30.56
C GLN A 126 -6.12 34.10 -30.10
N ALA A 127 -5.35 33.25 -30.79
CA ALA A 127 -5.18 31.85 -30.39
C ALA A 127 -4.53 31.72 -29.00
N GLY A 128 -3.53 32.57 -28.70
CA GLY A 128 -2.91 32.59 -27.37
C GLY A 128 -3.87 32.99 -26.26
N MET A 129 -4.75 33.97 -26.50
CA MET A 129 -5.77 34.40 -25.53
C MET A 129 -6.84 33.34 -25.30
N ASP A 130 -7.26 32.62 -26.34
CA ASP A 130 -8.26 31.56 -26.23
C ASP A 130 -7.73 30.37 -25.40
N MET A 131 -6.47 29.98 -25.58
CA MET A 131 -5.80 28.96 -24.75
C MET A 131 -5.66 29.38 -23.28
N LEU A 132 -5.37 30.65 -23.00
CA LEU A 132 -5.32 31.16 -21.62
C LEU A 132 -6.69 31.19 -20.94
N LYS A 133 -7.77 31.50 -21.68
CA LYS A 133 -9.15 31.43 -21.15
C LYS A 133 -9.53 30.00 -20.81
N GLU A 134 -9.12 29.02 -21.62
CA GLU A 134 -9.32 27.60 -21.32
C GLU A 134 -8.51 27.17 -20.07
N ALA A 135 -7.26 27.60 -19.95
CA ALA A 135 -6.46 27.34 -18.75
C ALA A 135 -7.11 27.97 -17.50
N GLN A 136 -7.65 29.18 -17.62
CA GLN A 136 -8.36 29.86 -16.54
C GLN A 136 -9.64 29.12 -16.12
N SER A 137 -10.43 28.63 -17.08
CA SER A 137 -11.65 27.86 -16.76
C SER A 137 -11.30 26.53 -16.07
N LYS A 138 -10.26 25.83 -16.50
CA LYS A 138 -9.77 24.61 -15.82
C LYS A 138 -9.25 24.89 -14.41
N LEU A 139 -8.50 25.98 -14.22
CA LEU A 139 -8.02 26.42 -12.90
C LEU A 139 -9.15 26.88 -11.96
N SER A 140 -10.27 27.37 -12.52
CA SER A 140 -11.38 27.89 -11.73
C SER A 140 -12.10 26.80 -10.92
N ASN A 141 -11.94 25.53 -11.27
CA ASN A 141 -12.50 24.43 -10.50
C ASN A 141 -11.61 24.12 -9.28
N PRO A 142 -12.03 24.46 -8.05
CA PRO A 142 -11.22 24.20 -6.86
C PRO A 142 -11.21 22.69 -6.53
N TYR A 143 -12.21 21.95 -6.98
CA TYR A 143 -12.38 20.53 -6.68
C TYR A 143 -11.47 19.65 -7.55
N LEU A 144 -11.41 18.38 -7.16
CA LEU A 144 -10.70 17.30 -7.87
C LEU A 144 -11.71 16.24 -8.32
N PRO A 145 -12.71 16.57 -9.18
CA PRO A 145 -13.75 15.62 -9.57
C PRO A 145 -13.20 14.33 -10.16
N GLN A 146 -12.14 14.36 -10.98
CA GLN A 146 -11.57 13.15 -11.56
C GLN A 146 -10.89 12.29 -10.50
N SER A 147 -10.04 12.91 -9.68
CA SER A 147 -9.36 12.21 -8.57
C SER A 147 -10.36 11.68 -7.53
N ARG A 148 -11.45 12.42 -7.25
CA ARG A 148 -12.51 12.00 -6.31
C ARG A 148 -13.37 10.89 -6.88
N ASN A 149 -13.70 10.90 -8.18
CA ASN A 149 -14.44 9.81 -8.80
C ASN A 149 -13.61 8.53 -8.89
N ALA A 150 -12.30 8.65 -9.16
CA ALA A 150 -11.37 7.53 -9.09
C ALA A 150 -11.29 6.90 -7.67
N LEU A 151 -11.35 7.73 -6.62
CA LEU A 151 -11.25 7.32 -5.22
C LEU A 151 -12.58 6.84 -4.59
N LEU A 152 -13.66 7.57 -4.84
CA LEU A 152 -14.94 7.47 -4.14
C LEU A 152 -16.04 6.86 -5.01
N GLY A 153 -15.82 6.71 -6.32
CA GLY A 153 -16.78 6.18 -7.30
C GLY A 153 -17.14 4.69 -7.16
N GLY A 154 -16.70 4.02 -6.10
CA GLY A 154 -17.29 2.75 -5.67
C GLY A 154 -16.83 1.46 -6.36
N LEU A 155 -16.02 1.51 -7.42
CA LEU A 155 -15.57 0.29 -8.10
C LEU A 155 -14.23 -0.22 -7.53
N ASP A 156 -14.32 -1.36 -6.83
CA ASP A 156 -13.26 -2.37 -6.71
C ASP A 156 -11.79 -1.89 -6.56
N SER A 157 -11.53 -0.98 -5.62
CA SER A 157 -10.14 -0.72 -5.19
C SER A 157 -9.50 -2.04 -4.75
N GLU A 158 -8.29 -2.31 -5.24
CA GLU A 158 -7.55 -3.54 -4.90
C GLU A 158 -7.36 -3.65 -3.39
N VAL A 159 -7.18 -2.52 -2.68
CA VAL A 159 -7.16 -2.50 -1.21
C VAL A 159 -8.48 -2.99 -0.60
N LYS A 160 -9.64 -2.60 -1.16
CA LYS A 160 -10.95 -3.13 -0.72
C LYS A 160 -11.10 -4.62 -1.03
N GLN A 161 -10.56 -5.10 -2.15
CA GLN A 161 -10.54 -6.52 -2.47
C GLN A 161 -9.66 -7.30 -1.48
N LEU A 162 -8.46 -6.83 -1.18
CA LEU A 162 -7.58 -7.43 -0.16
C LEU A 162 -8.24 -7.48 1.21
N LYS A 163 -8.96 -6.43 1.60
CA LYS A 163 -9.73 -6.44 2.84
C LYS A 163 -10.81 -7.54 2.84
N ARG A 164 -11.52 -7.74 1.72
CA ARG A 164 -12.50 -8.82 1.56
C ARG A 164 -11.84 -10.20 1.60
N GLU A 165 -10.72 -10.38 0.90
CA GLU A 165 -9.93 -11.62 0.92
C GLU A 165 -9.49 -11.99 2.34
N LEU A 166 -9.00 -11.02 3.13
CA LEU A 166 -8.60 -11.24 4.53
C LEU A 166 -9.77 -11.72 5.38
N LEU A 167 -10.92 -11.07 5.28
CA LEU A 167 -12.13 -11.46 6.02
C LEU A 167 -12.57 -12.89 5.65
N GLN A 168 -12.49 -13.25 4.38
CA GLN A 168 -12.80 -14.62 3.92
C GLN A 168 -11.77 -15.64 4.44
N ARG A 169 -10.47 -15.33 4.42
CA ARG A 169 -9.40 -16.19 4.96
C ARG A 169 -9.55 -16.45 6.45
N VAL A 170 -9.94 -15.44 7.22
CA VAL A 170 -10.25 -15.58 8.66
C VAL A 170 -11.43 -16.54 8.86
N ASN A 171 -12.50 -16.41 8.07
CA ASN A 171 -13.67 -17.28 8.15
C ASN A 171 -13.41 -18.73 7.72
N VAL A 172 -12.51 -18.96 6.77
CA VAL A 172 -12.10 -20.31 6.36
C VAL A 172 -11.18 -20.94 7.42
N ARG A 173 -10.27 -20.17 8.02
CA ARG A 173 -9.42 -20.63 9.13
C ARG A 173 -10.23 -20.99 10.38
N SER A 174 -11.31 -20.27 10.69
CA SER A 174 -12.19 -20.60 11.82
C SER A 174 -13.00 -21.87 11.58
N LYS A 175 -13.53 -22.08 10.37
CA LYS A 175 -14.24 -23.32 9.99
C LYS A 175 -13.34 -24.57 10.05
N LYS A 176 -12.08 -24.48 9.60
CA LYS A 176 -11.13 -25.60 9.68
C LYS A 176 -10.69 -25.94 11.11
N GLN A 177 -10.72 -24.98 12.05
CA GLN A 177 -10.42 -25.24 13.46
C GLN A 177 -11.62 -25.83 14.23
N GLY A 178 -12.85 -25.58 13.79
CA GLY A 178 -14.06 -26.20 14.37
C GLY A 178 -14.34 -27.63 13.89
N ALA A 179 -13.81 -28.03 12.74
CA ALA A 179 -13.98 -29.38 12.18
C ALA A 179 -12.91 -30.41 12.66
N GLN A 180 -12.02 -30.00 13.58
CA GLN A 180 -11.00 -30.88 14.20
C GLN A 180 -11.31 -31.18 15.68
N ILE A 181 -12.56 -30.98 16.12
CA ILE A 181 -13.06 -31.38 17.44
C ILE A 181 -13.96 -32.60 17.26
#